data_AF-B4HGR1-F1
#
_entry.id   AF-B4HGR1-F1
#
_cell.length_a   1.000
_cell.length_b   1.000
_cell.length_c   1.000
_cell.angle_alpha   90.00
_cell.angle_beta   90.00
_cell.angle_gamma   90.00
#
_symmetry.space_group_name_H-M   'P 1'
#
loop_
_entity.id
_entity.type
_entity.pdbx_description
1 polymer ?
#
loop_
_entity_poly.entity_id
_entity_poly.type
_entity_poly.pdbx_seq_one_letter_code
_entity_poly.pdbx_strand_id
1 'polypeptide(L)' 'MASEEEEVYTEEESDQAMSFIREHDLPISELQYALRYVRIVRENKSPSDPVMAPQDPVAEVSPPPFDWNGEGQAVARDP' A
#
# COMPACT_ATOMS: atom_id res chain seq x y z
N MET A 1 9.47 8.50 -9.21
CA MET A 1 8.15 9.12 -9.47
C MET A 1 7.14 8.04 -9.16
N ALA A 2 6.51 8.08 -7.99
CA ALA A 2 5.40 7.18 -7.69
C ALA A 2 4.25 7.63 -8.59
N SER A 3 3.71 6.73 -9.40
CA SER A 3 2.52 6.99 -10.19
C SER A 3 1.40 7.36 -9.22
N GLU A 4 1.02 8.63 -9.17
CA GLU A 4 -0.21 9.06 -8.51
C GLU A 4 -1.35 8.56 -9.39
N GLU A 5 -1.67 7.27 -9.25
CA GLU A 5 -2.94 6.73 -9.71
C GLU A 5 -4.00 7.48 -8.91
N GLU A 6 -4.61 8.48 -9.55
CA GLU A 6 -5.73 9.22 -8.98
C GLU A 6 -6.83 8.20 -8.70
N GLU A 7 -6.92 7.75 -7.44
CA GLU A 7 -7.94 6.81 -7.00
C GLU A 7 -9.30 7.50 -7.18
N VAL A 8 -9.99 7.16 -8.28
CA VAL A 8 -11.32 7.68 -8.56
C VAL A 8 -12.31 6.95 -7.68
N TYR A 9 -12.94 7.69 -6.77
CA TYR A 9 -14.01 7.19 -5.91
C TYR A 9 -15.37 7.48 -6.52
N THR A 10 -16.30 6.57 -6.30
CA THR A 10 -17.70 6.77 -6.67
C THR A 10 -18.38 7.80 -5.76
N GLU A 11 -19.49 8.38 -6.22
CA GLU A 11 -20.31 9.30 -5.42
C GLU A 11 -20.80 8.61 -4.12
N GLU A 12 -21.22 7.35 -4.23
CA GLU A 12 -21.66 6.56 -3.08
C GLU A 12 -20.54 6.36 -2.03
N GLU A 13 -19.31 6.08 -2.46
CA GLU A 13 -18.17 5.96 -1.54
C GLU A 13 -17.84 7.28 -0.86
N SER A 14 -17.97 8.38 -1.61
CA SER A 14 -17.75 9.73 -1.12
C SER A 14 -18.79 10.12 -0.06
N ASP A 15 -20.05 9.80 -0.30
CA ASP A 15 -21.14 10.04 0.66
C ASP A 15 -20.99 9.21 1.93
N GLN A 16 -20.57 7.95 1.80
CA GLN A 16 -20.29 7.07 2.93
C GLN A 16 -19.09 7.58 3.75
N ALA A 17 -18.02 7.99 3.09
CA ALA A 17 -16.84 8.55 3.75
C ALA A 17 -17.18 9.86 4.49
N MET A 18 -17.95 10.76 3.86
CA MET A 18 -18.41 12.00 4.49
C MET A 18 -19.33 11.76 5.67
N SER A 19 -20.16 10.71 5.62
CA SER A 19 -21.02 10.31 6.74
C SER A 19 -20.19 9.75 7.90
N PHE A 20 -19.22 8.88 7.60
CA PHE A 20 -18.28 8.33 8.57
C PHE A 20 -17.50 9.44 9.31
N ILE A 21 -17.00 10.43 8.59
CA ILE A 21 -16.29 11.57 9.19
C ILE A 21 -17.21 12.34 10.16
N ARG A 22 -18.45 12.62 9.76
CA ARG A 22 -19.41 13.36 10.59
C ARG A 22 -19.83 12.57 11.83
N GLU A 23 -20.04 11.27 11.69
CA GLU A 23 -20.43 10.39 12.80
C GLU A 23 -19.34 10.26 13.86
N HIS A 24 -18.07 10.30 13.44
CA HIS A 24 -16.91 10.16 14.32
C HIS A 24 -16.24 11.49 14.67
N ASP A 25 -16.84 12.62 14.28
CA ASP A 25 -16.33 13.98 14.50
C ASP A 25 -14.86 14.15 14.03
N LEU A 26 -14.54 13.53 12.90
CA LEU A 26 -13.21 13.54 12.29
C LEU A 26 -12.98 14.84 11.49
N PRO A 27 -11.73 15.32 11.39
CA PRO A 27 -11.43 16.44 10.53
C PRO A 27 -11.52 16.05 9.05
N ILE A 28 -11.88 17.01 8.18
CA ILE A 28 -11.98 16.79 6.72
C ILE A 28 -10.65 16.38 6.09
N SER A 29 -9.52 16.64 6.74
CA SER A 29 -8.22 16.11 6.32
C SER A 29 -8.19 14.58 6.23
N GLU A 30 -9.05 13.89 6.97
CA GLU A 30 -9.16 12.43 6.97
C GLU A 30 -10.02 11.88 5.82
N LEU A 31 -10.53 12.72 4.91
CA LEU A 31 -11.41 12.28 3.83
C LEU A 31 -10.80 11.18 2.97
N GLN A 32 -9.52 11.29 2.62
CA GLN A 32 -8.83 10.25 1.85
C GLN A 32 -8.72 8.92 2.62
N TYR A 33 -8.47 8.97 3.92
CA TYR A 33 -8.43 7.77 4.76
C TYR A 33 -9.82 7.13 4.90
N ALA A 34 -10.86 7.94 5.08
CA ALA A 34 -12.24 7.48 5.14
C ALA A 34 -12.68 6.82 3.82
N LEU A 35 -12.31 7.41 2.67
CA LEU A 35 -12.57 6.85 1.35
C LEU A 35 -11.92 5.47 1.15
N ARG A 36 -10.64 5.32 1.53
CA ARG A 36 -9.94 4.03 1.51
C ARG A 36 -10.58 3.00 2.44
N TYR A 37 -10.97 3.43 3.64
CA TYR A 37 -11.65 2.58 4.61
C TYR A 37 -12.97 2.04 4.04
N VAL A 38 -13.81 2.90 3.47
CA VAL A 38 -15.07 2.50 2.82
C VAL A 38 -14.81 1.45 1.74
N ARG A 39 -13.79 1.65 0.89
CA ARG A 39 -13.43 0.70 -0.17
C ARG A 39 -13.05 -0.67 0.37
N ILE A 40 -12.18 -0.72 1.39
CA ILE A 40 -11.76 -1.97 2.04
C ILE A 40 -12.97 -2.68 2.70
N VAL A 41 -13.87 -1.93 3.32
CA VAL A 41 -15.06 -2.50 3.98
C VAL A 41 -16.03 -3.08 2.95
N ARG A 42 -16.23 -2.42 1.81
CA ARG A 42 -17.08 -2.91 0.70
C ARG A 42 -16.48 -4.14 0.03
N GLU A 43 -15.17 -4.12 -0.21
CA GLU A 43 -14.42 -5.26 -0.75
C GLU A 43 -14.54 -6.47 0.19
N ASN A 44 -14.34 -6.30 1.49
CA ASN A 44 -14.49 -7.40 2.47
C ASN A 44 -15.93 -7.94 2.60
N LYS A 45 -16.94 -7.14 2.22
CA LYS A 45 -18.36 -7.57 2.20
C LYS A 45 -18.72 -8.34 0.93
N SER A 46 -17.92 -8.19 -0.12
CA SER A 46 -18.06 -8.85 -1.41
C SER A 46 -17.08 -10.02 -1.44
N PRO A 47 -17.49 -11.30 -1.50
CA PRO A 47 -16.53 -12.40 -1.64
C PRO A 47 -15.90 -12.47 -3.04
N SER A 48 -15.70 -11.33 -3.69
CA SER A 48 -15.30 -11.22 -5.09
C SER A 48 -14.30 -10.08 -5.25
N ASP A 49 -13.10 -10.26 -4.70
CA ASP A 49 -11.89 -10.20 -5.53
C ASP A 49 -10.77 -11.09 -4.93
N PRO A 50 -10.18 -12.00 -5.72
CA PRO A 50 -9.03 -12.76 -5.31
C PRO A 50 -7.80 -11.86 -5.34
N VAL A 51 -7.41 -11.33 -4.18
CA VAL A 51 -6.02 -10.91 -3.97
C VAL A 51 -5.15 -12.17 -4.01
N MET A 52 -4.74 -12.58 -5.21
CA MET A 52 -3.57 -13.41 -5.54
C MET A 52 -3.80 -14.03 -6.92
N ALA A 53 -3.32 -13.35 -7.97
CA ALA A 53 -2.76 -14.12 -9.08
C ALA A 53 -1.64 -15.02 -8.50
N PRO A 54 -1.48 -16.28 -8.94
CA PRO A 54 -0.42 -17.15 -8.44
C PRO A 54 0.93 -16.47 -8.66
N GLN A 55 1.54 -15.95 -7.60
CA GLN A 55 2.93 -15.52 -7.68
C GLN A 55 3.77 -16.79 -7.79
N ASP A 56 4.49 -16.93 -8.90
CA ASP A 56 5.49 -17.99 -9.06
C ASP A 56 6.37 -18.05 -7.80
N PRO A 57 6.66 -19.24 -7.25
CA PRO A 57 7.42 -19.36 -6.03
C PRO A 57 8.77 -18.69 -6.22
N VAL A 58 8.99 -17.58 -5.52
CA VAL A 58 10.27 -16.86 -5.49
C VAL A 58 11.32 -17.85 -5.01
N ALA A 59 12.27 -18.18 -5.89
CA ALA A 59 13.37 -19.08 -5.54
C ALA A 59 14.10 -18.52 -4.32
N GLU A 60 14.22 -19.35 -3.28
CA GLU A 60 14.82 -18.97 -2.00
C GLU A 60 16.33 -18.74 -2.21
N VAL A 61 16.74 -17.49 -2.46
CA VAL A 61 18.14 -17.12 -2.58
C VAL A 61 18.69 -16.86 -1.18
N SER A 62 19.64 -17.69 -0.74
CA SER A 62 20.37 -17.45 0.51
C SER A 62 21.07 -16.08 0.44
N PRO A 63 20.91 -15.21 1.46
CA PRO A 63 21.66 -13.97 1.49
C PRO A 63 23.17 -14.27 1.51
N PRO A 64 24.00 -13.41 0.88
CA PRO A 64 25.44 -13.54 0.97
C PRO A 64 25.87 -13.44 2.45
N PRO A 65 26.90 -14.18 2.86
CA PRO A 65 27.42 -14.09 4.21
C PRO A 65 27.89 -12.66 4.47
N PHE A 66 27.24 -11.99 5.41
CA PHE A 66 27.59 -10.63 5.81
C PHE A 66 28.71 -10.70 6.86
N ASP A 67 29.94 -10.42 6.43
CA ASP A 67 31.09 -10.35 7.32
C ASP A 67 31.16 -8.97 8.00
N TRP A 68 30.80 -8.91 9.28
CA TRP A 68 30.86 -7.69 10.09
C TRP A 68 32.29 -7.19 10.38
N ASN A 69 33.34 -7.89 9.96
CA ASN A 69 34.72 -7.59 10.34
C ASN A 69 35.69 -7.35 9.16
N GLY A 70 35.18 -6.81 8.05
CA GLY A 70 35.98 -6.40 6.89
C GLY A 70 36.28 -4.91 6.86
N GLU A 71 37.31 -4.46 7.57
CA GLU A 71 37.91 -3.15 7.31
C GLU A 71 38.48 -3.10 5.88
N GLY A 72 37.88 -2.25 5.03
CA GLY A 72 38.50 -1.72 3.82
C GLY A 72 38.40 -2.57 2.55
N GLN A 73 37.36 -2.35 1.76
CA GLN A 73 37.52 -2.42 0.31
C GLN A 73 36.94 -1.16 -0.32
N ALA A 74 37.84 -0.21 -0.59
CA ALA A 74 37.55 0.95 -1.41
C ALA A 74 36.99 0.46 -2.75
N VAL A 75 35.71 0.72 -2.99
CA VAL A 75 35.12 0.54 -4.31
C VAL A 75 35.70 1.66 -5.16
N ALA A 76 36.80 1.38 -5.84
CA ALA A 76 37.32 2.25 -6.89
C ALA A 76 36.21 2.41 -7.93
N ARG A 77 35.60 3.59 -7.98
CA ARG A 77 34.88 4.03 -9.17
C ARG A 77 35.95 4.41 -10.19
N ASP A 78 36.21 3.52 -11.14
CA ASP A 78 36.91 3.89 -12.36
C ASP A 78 36.08 4.96 -13.11
N PRO A 79 36.72 5.93 -13.78
CA PRO A 79 36.05 7.06 -14.42
C PRO A 79 35.23 6.67 -15.66
#